data_AF-A0A382P6Y1-F1
#
_entry.id   AF-A0A382P6Y1-F1
#
_cell.length_a   1.000
_cell.length_b   1.000
_cell.length_c   1.000
_cell.angle_alpha   90.00
_cell.angle_beta   90.00
_cell.angle_gamma   90.00
#
_symmetry.space_group_name_H-M   'P 1'
#
loop_
_entity.id
_entity.type
_entity.pdbx_description
1 polymer ?
#
loop_
_entity_poly.entity_id
_entity_poly.type
_entity_poly.pdbx_seq_one_letter_code
_entity_poly.pdbx_strand_id
1 'polypeptide(L)'
;MRPPAGFRLESAMAVTFTLDLRALLAAPVAFALTSPDGMAPYDGQSESIELIHALRTHADKLTVFSQVGEITLPPSGRVFAFLEKTVVPVRAPRGGVVHPKVWVLRYETPDGPEGGGVSENRLRVLIASRNLTFDTSWDTVIRLDEATDPAGIRLDAVGNLFEGLLTAAVGAVAKDHLDRVHSLATALQDARF
;
A
#
# COMPACT_ATOMS: atom_id res chain seq x y z
N MET A 1 4.74 -8.14 -2.74
CA MET A 1 3.58 -7.81 -1.89
C MET A 1 3.43 -8.80 -0.72
N ARG A 2 3.58 -10.12 -0.93
CA ARG A 2 3.48 -11.13 0.16
C ARG A 2 4.41 -10.82 1.36
N PRO A 3 3.91 -10.79 2.59
CA PRO A 3 4.75 -10.60 3.78
C PRO A 3 5.86 -11.65 3.90
N PRO A 4 7.01 -11.33 4.53
CA PRO A 4 7.96 -12.33 5.01
C PRO A 4 7.30 -13.33 5.98
N ALA A 5 7.90 -14.50 6.17
CA ALA A 5 7.37 -15.51 7.07
C ALA A 5 7.31 -14.99 8.52
N GLY A 6 6.16 -15.15 9.19
CA GLY A 6 5.94 -14.64 10.54
C GLY A 6 5.55 -13.17 10.62
N PHE A 7 5.41 -12.48 9.49
CA PHE A 7 5.00 -11.07 9.44
C PHE A 7 3.62 -10.88 8.81
N ARG A 8 2.94 -9.79 9.18
CA ARG A 8 1.70 -9.31 8.56
C ARG A 8 1.87 -7.88 8.06
N LEU A 9 1.01 -7.43 7.16
CA LEU A 9 1.02 -6.02 6.72
C LEU A 9 0.52 -5.11 7.85
N GLU A 10 1.34 -4.11 8.20
CA GLU A 10 0.97 -3.01 9.09
C GLU A 10 0.39 -1.85 8.26
N SER A 11 1.16 -1.35 7.30
CA SER A 11 0.76 -0.24 6.43
C SER A 11 1.44 -0.29 5.07
N ALA A 12 0.84 0.38 4.08
CA ALA A 12 1.52 0.65 2.82
C ALA A 12 1.14 2.02 2.24
N MET A 13 2.09 2.60 1.51
CA MET A 13 1.84 3.74 0.63
C MET A 13 2.31 3.41 -0.78
N ALA A 14 1.61 3.93 -1.78
CA ALA A 14 1.93 3.67 -3.18
C ALA A 14 1.65 4.88 -4.05
N VAL A 15 2.31 4.98 -5.19
CA VAL A 15 2.02 5.96 -6.23
C VAL A 15 1.97 5.24 -7.57
N THR A 16 1.03 5.64 -8.42
CA THR A 16 0.89 5.18 -9.82
C THR A 16 0.41 6.36 -10.68
N PHE A 17 0.57 6.27 -12.00
CA PHE A 17 -0.02 7.26 -12.91
C PHE A 17 -1.51 6.96 -13.09
N THR A 18 -1.81 5.95 -13.92
CA THR A 18 -3.17 5.45 -14.15
C THR A 18 -3.55 4.43 -13.07
N LEU A 19 -4.81 4.45 -12.66
CA LEU A 19 -5.36 3.56 -11.64
C LEU A 19 -6.77 3.10 -12.03
N ASP A 20 -6.99 1.80 -12.13
CA ASP A 20 -8.32 1.18 -12.11
C ASP A 20 -8.58 0.65 -10.69
N LEU A 21 -9.64 1.12 -10.03
CA LEU A 21 -9.94 0.69 -8.66
C LEU A 21 -10.16 -0.82 -8.53
N ARG A 22 -10.64 -1.48 -9.58
CA ARG A 22 -10.80 -2.94 -9.58
C ARG A 22 -9.44 -3.63 -9.63
N ALA A 23 -8.47 -3.06 -10.33
CA ALA A 23 -7.10 -3.56 -10.31
C ALA A 23 -6.44 -3.34 -8.94
N LEU A 24 -6.73 -2.21 -8.28
CA LEU A 24 -6.27 -1.95 -6.92
C LEU A 24 -6.77 -2.99 -5.89
N LEU A 25 -7.96 -3.56 -6.08
CA LEU A 25 -8.51 -4.61 -5.20
C LEU A 25 -7.56 -5.82 -5.02
N ALA A 26 -6.71 -6.11 -6.01
CA ALA A 26 -5.75 -7.19 -5.90
C ALA A 26 -4.78 -7.03 -4.71
N ALA A 27 -4.47 -5.80 -4.31
CA ALA A 27 -3.60 -5.52 -3.16
C ALA A 27 -4.20 -6.00 -1.83
N PRO A 28 -5.36 -5.50 -1.35
CA PRO A 28 -5.98 -5.97 -0.10
C PRO A 28 -6.35 -7.46 -0.15
N VAL A 29 -6.74 -8.00 -1.31
CA VAL A 29 -6.96 -9.46 -1.48
C VAL A 29 -5.68 -10.24 -1.19
N ALA A 30 -4.55 -9.84 -1.78
CA ALA A 30 -3.27 -10.52 -1.57
C ALA A 30 -2.83 -10.49 -0.10
N PHE A 31 -3.14 -9.42 0.63
CA PHE A 31 -2.86 -9.33 2.07
C PHE A 31 -3.79 -10.20 2.89
N ALA A 32 -5.10 -10.20 2.61
CA ALA A 32 -6.08 -11.05 3.30
C ALA A 32 -5.73 -12.55 3.17
N LEU A 33 -5.33 -12.99 1.98
CA LEU A 33 -4.94 -14.38 1.72
C LEU A 33 -3.62 -14.81 2.34
N THR A 34 -2.81 -13.86 2.84
CA THR A 34 -1.47 -14.13 3.38
C THR A 34 -1.35 -13.85 4.87
N SER A 35 -2.42 -13.38 5.51
CA SER A 35 -2.48 -13.21 6.95
C SER A 35 -2.48 -14.57 7.67
N PRO A 36 -1.81 -14.69 8.83
CA PRO A 36 -1.77 -15.92 9.62
C PRO A 36 -3.16 -16.35 10.16
N ASP A 37 -4.09 -15.41 10.29
CA ASP A 37 -5.50 -15.65 10.65
C ASP A 37 -6.33 -16.19 9.47
N GLY A 38 -5.72 -16.99 8.58
CA GLY A 38 -6.31 -17.45 7.33
C GLY A 38 -7.74 -17.96 7.50
N MET A 39 -8.63 -17.52 6.61
CA MET A 39 -10.08 -17.80 6.58
C MET A 39 -10.40 -19.24 7.04
N ALA A 40 -11.00 -19.36 8.22
CA ALA A 40 -11.52 -20.63 8.72
C ALA A 40 -12.73 -21.08 7.86
N PRO A 41 -12.91 -22.38 7.59
CA PRO A 41 -13.92 -22.84 6.63
C PRO A 41 -15.31 -22.98 7.27
N TYR A 42 -16.17 -21.96 7.24
CA TYR A 42 -17.58 -22.11 7.67
C TYR A 42 -18.58 -21.22 6.87
N ASP A 43 -19.76 -21.82 6.61
CA ASP A 43 -20.99 -21.37 5.90
C ASP A 43 -21.03 -20.11 4.99
N GLY A 44 -21.31 -20.35 3.69
CA GLY A 44 -21.16 -19.40 2.56
C GLY A 44 -21.99 -18.10 2.50
N GLN A 45 -22.79 -17.77 3.52
CA GLN A 45 -23.38 -16.41 3.63
C GLN A 45 -22.56 -15.52 4.59
N SER A 46 -22.02 -16.09 5.67
CA SER A 46 -21.07 -15.44 6.57
C SER A 46 -19.76 -15.10 5.83
N GLU A 47 -19.33 -16.01 4.94
CA GLU A 47 -18.13 -15.91 4.11
C GLU A 47 -18.03 -14.61 3.30
N SER A 48 -19.15 -14.12 2.75
CA SER A 48 -19.15 -12.89 1.94
C SER A 48 -18.98 -11.63 2.79
N ILE A 49 -19.53 -11.61 4.00
CA ILE A 49 -19.42 -10.46 4.92
C ILE A 49 -18.03 -10.42 5.54
N GLU A 50 -17.52 -11.56 5.99
CA GLU A 50 -16.17 -11.66 6.55
C GLU A 50 -15.10 -11.31 5.52
N LEU A 51 -15.25 -11.76 4.28
CA LEU A 51 -14.35 -11.39 3.18
C LEU A 51 -14.38 -9.87 2.93
N ILE A 52 -15.56 -9.26 2.83
CA ILE A 52 -15.68 -7.81 2.63
C ILE A 52 -15.06 -7.05 3.82
N HIS A 53 -15.26 -7.54 5.05
CA HIS A 53 -14.66 -6.95 6.24
C HIS A 53 -13.13 -7.06 6.24
N ALA A 54 -12.58 -8.22 5.89
CA ALA A 54 -11.15 -8.43 5.76
C ALA A 54 -10.55 -7.52 4.66
N LEU A 55 -11.19 -7.46 3.49
CA LEU A 55 -10.76 -6.59 2.40
C LEU A 55 -10.77 -5.12 2.80
N ARG A 56 -11.80 -4.67 3.50
CA ARG A 56 -11.88 -3.31 4.02
C ARG A 56 -10.78 -3.03 5.04
N THR A 57 -10.57 -3.96 5.98
CA THR A 57 -9.52 -3.84 7.01
C THR A 57 -8.13 -3.71 6.37
N HIS A 58 -7.86 -4.45 5.30
CA HIS A 58 -6.59 -4.34 4.57
C HIS A 58 -6.52 -3.08 3.70
N ALA A 59 -7.63 -2.63 3.13
CA ALA A 59 -7.70 -1.40 2.37
C ALA A 59 -7.45 -0.17 3.25
N ASP A 60 -7.98 -0.17 4.48
CA ASP A 60 -7.79 0.91 5.46
C ASP A 60 -6.30 1.09 5.83
N LYS A 61 -5.43 0.10 5.53
CA LYS A 61 -3.97 0.15 5.69
C LYS A 61 -3.21 0.79 4.53
N LEU A 62 -3.91 1.20 3.46
CA LEU A 62 -3.30 1.67 2.22
C LEU A 62 -3.46 3.19 2.05
N THR A 63 -2.47 3.81 1.41
CA THR A 63 -2.57 5.18 0.87
C THR A 63 -1.98 5.19 -0.53
N VAL A 64 -2.80 5.38 -1.55
CA VAL A 64 -2.40 5.26 -2.95
C VAL A 64 -2.57 6.59 -3.66
N PHE A 65 -1.46 7.19 -4.09
CA PHE A 65 -1.47 8.40 -4.88
C PHE A 65 -1.64 8.09 -6.36
N SER A 66 -2.51 8.82 -7.04
CA SER A 66 -2.70 8.70 -8.49
C SER A 66 -3.00 10.06 -9.12
N GLN A 67 -2.54 10.26 -10.34
CA GLN A 67 -2.77 11.50 -11.07
C GLN A 67 -4.28 11.76 -11.21
N VAL A 68 -4.70 12.97 -10.87
CA VAL A 68 -6.09 13.41 -11.06
C VAL A 68 -6.49 13.31 -12.53
N GLY A 69 -7.64 12.72 -12.79
CA GLY A 69 -8.13 12.44 -14.15
C GLY A 69 -7.71 11.07 -14.71
N GLU A 70 -6.77 10.37 -14.06
CA GLU A 70 -6.28 9.06 -14.49
C GLU A 70 -6.78 7.90 -13.59
N ILE A 71 -7.85 8.16 -12.85
CA ILE A 71 -8.49 7.22 -11.92
C ILE A 71 -9.80 6.72 -12.54
N THR A 72 -9.83 5.45 -12.93
CA THR A 72 -11.03 4.76 -13.44
C THR A 72 -11.84 4.20 -12.28
N LEU A 73 -13.08 4.69 -12.14
CA LEU A 73 -14.05 4.19 -11.17
C LEU A 73 -14.87 3.03 -11.76
N PRO A 74 -15.27 2.04 -10.96
CA PRO A 74 -16.17 0.98 -11.41
C PRO A 74 -17.59 1.54 -11.63
N PRO A 75 -18.35 1.00 -12.61
CA PRO A 75 -19.65 1.54 -13.02
C PRO A 75 -20.75 1.46 -11.96
N SER A 76 -20.64 0.55 -10.97
CA SER A 76 -21.54 0.50 -9.81
C SER A 76 -20.97 -0.42 -8.72
N GLY A 77 -20.94 0.04 -7.47
CA GLY A 77 -20.69 -0.85 -6.32
C GLY A 77 -20.37 -0.14 -5.02
N ARG A 78 -21.29 -0.22 -4.03
CA ARG A 78 -20.99 0.07 -2.61
C ARG A 78 -19.77 -0.73 -2.10
N VAL A 79 -19.50 -1.87 -2.75
CA VAL A 79 -18.36 -2.75 -2.47
C VAL A 79 -17.02 -2.08 -2.75
N PHE A 80 -16.92 -1.08 -3.64
CA PHE A 80 -15.64 -0.41 -3.93
C PHE A 80 -15.46 0.93 -3.25
N ALA A 81 -16.48 1.42 -2.53
CA ALA A 81 -16.44 2.70 -1.84
C ALA A 81 -15.35 2.77 -0.76
N PHE A 82 -14.92 1.63 -0.21
CA PHE A 82 -13.78 1.60 0.71
C PHE A 82 -12.44 1.79 -0.02
N LEU A 83 -12.30 1.29 -1.26
CA LEU A 83 -11.09 1.49 -2.05
C LEU A 83 -10.94 2.94 -2.51
N GLU A 84 -12.04 3.61 -2.82
CA GLU A 84 -12.02 5.05 -3.17
C GLU A 84 -11.33 5.87 -2.07
N LYS A 85 -11.61 5.56 -0.80
CA LYS A 85 -10.99 6.23 0.35
C LYS A 85 -9.51 5.96 0.48
N THR A 86 -8.98 4.91 -0.14
CA THR A 86 -7.54 4.64 -0.12
C THR A 86 -6.76 5.49 -1.12
N VAL A 87 -7.45 6.07 -2.11
CA VAL A 87 -6.82 6.80 -3.21
C VAL A 87 -6.79 8.30 -2.90
N VAL A 88 -5.60 8.89 -2.96
CA VAL A 88 -5.38 10.33 -2.84
C VAL A 88 -5.05 10.89 -4.23
N PRO A 89 -5.98 11.61 -4.88
CA PRO A 89 -5.72 12.21 -6.18
C PRO A 89 -4.65 13.31 -6.05
N VAL A 90 -3.68 13.34 -6.96
CA VAL A 90 -2.59 14.32 -6.97
C VAL A 90 -2.49 15.01 -8.32
N ARG A 91 -1.94 16.23 -8.33
CA ARG A 91 -1.60 16.95 -9.56
C ARG A 91 -0.12 17.29 -9.54
N ALA A 92 0.62 16.78 -10.51
CA ALA A 92 2.02 17.15 -10.66
C ALA A 92 2.19 18.68 -10.84
N PRO A 93 3.25 19.27 -10.24
CA PRO A 93 3.51 20.69 -10.35
C PRO A 93 3.88 21.07 -11.80
N ARG A 94 3.77 22.37 -12.12
CA ARG A 94 4.25 22.95 -13.39
C ARG A 94 3.69 22.29 -14.66
N GLY A 95 2.47 21.76 -14.59
CA GLY A 95 1.80 21.11 -15.73
C GLY A 95 2.38 19.74 -16.11
N GLY A 96 3.19 19.13 -15.25
CA GLY A 96 3.73 17.79 -15.48
C GLY A 96 2.75 16.66 -15.19
N VAL A 97 3.28 15.44 -15.10
CA VAL A 97 2.53 14.21 -14.75
C VAL A 97 3.21 13.45 -13.62
N VAL A 98 2.41 12.85 -12.72
CA VAL A 98 2.91 11.95 -11.68
C VAL A 98 3.08 10.55 -12.27
N HIS A 99 4.28 10.24 -12.76
CA HIS A 99 4.58 8.96 -13.41
C HIS A 99 5.36 7.90 -12.59
N PRO A 100 5.81 8.11 -11.33
CA PRO A 100 6.37 7.00 -10.55
C PRO A 100 5.36 5.86 -10.34
N LYS A 101 5.85 4.60 -10.31
CA LYS A 101 5.07 3.44 -9.86
C LYS A 101 5.84 2.75 -8.74
N VAL A 102 5.59 3.20 -7.52
CA VAL A 102 6.37 2.81 -6.34
C VAL A 102 5.42 2.38 -5.24
N TRP A 103 5.76 1.29 -4.56
CA TRP A 103 5.11 0.86 -3.33
C TRP A 103 6.12 0.84 -2.20
N VAL A 104 5.71 1.28 -1.03
CA VAL A 104 6.44 1.13 0.23
C VAL A 104 5.52 0.39 1.18
N LEU A 105 5.99 -0.73 1.71
CA LEU A 105 5.24 -1.59 2.61
C LEU A 105 6.00 -1.71 3.93
N ARG A 106 5.28 -1.60 5.05
CA ARG A 106 5.77 -2.00 6.36
C ARG A 106 5.06 -3.25 6.81
N TYR A 107 5.86 -4.22 7.23
CA TYR A 107 5.40 -5.45 7.85
C TYR A 107 5.78 -5.44 9.32
N GLU A 108 4.96 -6.09 10.14
CA GLU A 108 5.19 -6.26 11.57
C GLU A 108 5.03 -7.73 11.96
N THR A 109 5.75 -8.17 12.99
CA THR A 109 5.45 -9.45 13.66
C THR A 109 4.16 -9.30 14.47
N PRO A 110 3.25 -10.30 14.47
CA PRO A 110 2.15 -10.33 15.43
C PRO A 110 2.67 -10.26 16.86
N ASP A 111 1.94 -9.59 17.75
CA ASP A 111 2.25 -9.62 19.18
C ASP A 111 2.32 -11.08 19.64
N GLY A 112 3.42 -11.46 20.29
CA GLY A 112 3.59 -12.82 20.80
C GLY A 112 2.50 -13.16 21.83
N PRO A 113 2.19 -14.45 22.03
CA PRO A 113 1.13 -14.90 22.96
C PRO A 113 1.33 -14.47 24.43
N GLU A 114 2.45 -13.84 24.77
CA GLU A 114 2.73 -13.28 26.09
C GLU A 114 3.34 -11.86 25.98
N GLY A 115 2.63 -10.91 25.35
CA GLY A 115 2.63 -9.46 25.65
C GLY A 115 3.94 -8.69 25.91
N GLY A 116 5.12 -9.24 25.60
CA GLY A 116 6.42 -8.71 26.03
C GLY A 116 7.54 -8.83 24.99
N GLY A 117 7.26 -9.35 23.79
CA GLY A 117 8.19 -9.29 22.66
C GLY A 117 8.18 -7.92 22.01
N VAL A 118 9.36 -7.37 21.68
CA VAL A 118 9.46 -6.16 20.86
C VAL A 118 8.92 -6.49 19.47
N SER A 119 7.85 -5.82 19.04
CA SER A 119 7.33 -5.97 17.66
C SER A 119 8.41 -5.56 16.67
N GLU A 120 8.81 -6.49 15.80
CA GLU A 120 9.80 -6.26 14.77
C GLU A 120 9.13 -5.72 13.52
N ASN A 121 9.65 -4.62 12.99
CA ASN A 121 9.19 -4.04 11.74
C ASN A 121 10.18 -4.32 10.61
N ARG A 122 9.66 -4.57 9.40
CA ARG A 122 10.44 -4.72 8.18
C ARG A 122 9.85 -3.92 7.03
N LEU A 123 10.67 -3.13 6.37
CA LEU A 123 10.27 -2.40 5.17
C LEU A 123 10.54 -3.18 3.88
N ARG A 124 9.71 -2.89 2.88
CA ARG A 124 9.93 -3.28 1.49
C ARG A 124 9.56 -2.14 0.56
N VAL A 125 10.43 -1.87 -0.41
CA VAL A 125 10.14 -0.98 -1.53
C VAL A 125 10.00 -1.80 -2.81
N LEU A 126 8.93 -1.54 -3.57
CA LEU A 126 8.74 -2.08 -4.91
C LEU A 126 8.75 -0.93 -5.91
N ILE A 127 9.53 -1.07 -6.99
CA ILE A 127 9.55 -0.14 -8.10
C ILE A 127 9.10 -0.90 -9.34
N ALA A 128 7.98 -0.51 -9.93
CA ALA A 128 7.37 -1.19 -11.05
C ALA A 128 7.41 -0.34 -12.33
N SER A 129 7.35 -0.99 -13.50
CA SER A 129 7.09 -0.29 -14.76
C SER A 129 5.58 -0.16 -15.05
N ARG A 130 4.75 -1.08 -14.53
CA ARG A 130 3.30 -1.10 -14.75
C ARG A 130 2.54 -0.22 -13.76
N ASN A 131 1.50 0.45 -14.28
CA ASN A 131 0.46 1.11 -13.51
C ASN A 131 -0.52 0.09 -12.88
N LEU A 132 -1.43 0.55 -12.03
CA LEU A 132 -2.48 -0.31 -11.47
C LEU A 132 -3.66 -0.44 -12.44
N THR A 133 -3.48 -1.25 -13.48
CA THR A 133 -4.46 -1.49 -14.56
C THR A 133 -4.53 -2.98 -14.90
N PHE A 134 -5.47 -3.35 -15.79
CA PHE A 134 -5.58 -4.71 -16.35
C PHE A 134 -4.74 -4.93 -17.62
N ASP A 135 -3.81 -4.02 -17.90
CA ASP A 135 -2.97 -4.12 -19.09
C ASP A 135 -2.06 -5.37 -19.01
N THR A 136 -1.91 -6.04 -20.15
CA THR A 136 -1.16 -7.31 -20.27
C THR A 136 0.23 -7.13 -20.86
N SER A 137 0.73 -5.89 -20.96
CA SER A 137 2.08 -5.61 -21.43
C SER A 137 3.12 -6.23 -20.51
N TRP A 138 4.27 -6.59 -21.07
CA TRP A 138 5.42 -7.00 -20.29
C TRP A 138 5.84 -5.90 -19.32
N ASP A 139 6.08 -6.28 -18.08
CA ASP A 139 6.49 -5.38 -17.03
C ASP A 139 7.66 -5.94 -16.23
N THR A 140 8.24 -5.07 -15.42
CA THR A 140 9.34 -5.41 -14.53
C THR A 140 9.06 -4.78 -13.18
N VAL A 141 9.42 -5.50 -12.13
CA VAL A 141 9.34 -5.03 -10.75
C VAL A 141 10.67 -5.30 -10.07
N ILE A 142 11.26 -4.25 -9.49
CA ILE A 142 12.38 -4.36 -8.57
C ILE A 142 11.81 -4.43 -7.16
N ARG A 143 12.29 -5.40 -6.37
CA ARG A 143 11.98 -5.54 -4.94
C ARG A 143 13.24 -5.28 -4.14
N LEU A 144 13.14 -4.35 -3.19
CA LEU A 144 14.17 -4.02 -2.22
C LEU A 144 13.60 -4.29 -0.84
N ASP A 145 14.17 -5.25 -0.13
CA ASP A 145 13.83 -5.53 1.27
C ASP A 145 14.80 -4.81 2.17
N GLU A 146 14.33 -4.37 3.34
CA GLU A 146 15.20 -3.81 4.36
C GLU A 146 16.33 -4.80 4.72
N ALA A 147 17.57 -4.33 4.59
CA ALA A 147 18.75 -5.06 4.94
C ALA A 147 18.93 -5.08 6.46
N THR A 148 19.34 -6.23 6.99
CA THR A 148 19.83 -6.33 8.37
C THR A 148 21.29 -5.90 8.51
N ASP A 149 21.99 -5.74 7.38
CA ASP A 149 23.39 -5.33 7.29
C ASP A 149 23.52 -3.79 7.29
N PRO A 150 24.39 -3.20 8.13
CA PRO A 150 24.67 -1.76 8.10
C PRO A 150 25.23 -1.23 6.77
N ALA A 151 25.70 -2.08 5.86
CA ALA A 151 26.24 -1.69 4.55
C ALA A 151 25.19 -1.31 3.49
N GLY A 152 23.89 -1.50 3.76
CA GLY A 152 22.82 -1.17 2.80
C GLY A 152 22.67 0.33 2.50
N ILE A 153 21.91 0.65 1.46
CA ILE A 153 21.70 2.01 0.95
C ILE A 153 20.40 2.59 1.53
N ARG A 154 20.44 3.89 1.86
CA ARG A 154 19.25 4.63 2.28
C ARG A 154 18.41 5.03 1.08
N LEU A 155 17.09 4.89 1.20
CA LEU A 155 16.14 5.28 0.15
C LEU A 155 15.38 6.56 0.52
N ASP A 156 16.08 7.55 1.08
CA ASP A 156 15.50 8.82 1.56
C ASP A 156 14.65 9.54 0.48
N ALA A 157 15.09 9.46 -0.78
CA ALA A 157 14.39 10.06 -1.91
C ALA A 157 12.99 9.45 -2.14
N VAL A 158 12.78 8.18 -1.78
CA VAL A 158 11.46 7.54 -1.84
C VAL A 158 10.54 8.16 -0.80
N GLY A 159 10.98 8.35 0.44
CA GLY A 159 10.20 9.05 1.47
C GLY A 159 9.84 10.47 1.04
N ASN A 160 10.84 11.22 0.55
CA ASN A 160 10.64 12.59 0.07
C ASN A 160 9.65 12.70 -1.10
N LEU A 161 9.59 11.69 -1.97
CA LEU A 161 8.58 11.62 -3.03
C LEU A 161 7.17 11.61 -2.44
N PHE A 162 6.90 10.77 -1.44
CA PHE A 162 5.57 10.66 -0.84
C PHE A 162 5.17 11.90 -0.04
N GLU A 163 6.12 12.52 0.68
CA GLU A 163 5.91 13.82 1.32
C GLU A 163 5.57 14.92 0.30
N GLY A 164 6.27 14.92 -0.84
CA GLY A 164 5.95 15.81 -1.95
C GLY A 164 4.56 15.56 -2.55
N LEU A 165 4.12 14.30 -2.60
CA LEU A 165 2.79 13.93 -3.09
C LEU A 165 1.67 14.41 -2.17
N LEU A 166 1.87 14.43 -0.85
CA LEU A 166 0.92 15.05 0.09
C LEU A 166 0.70 16.54 -0.23
N THR A 167 1.77 17.26 -0.54
CA THR A 167 1.69 18.68 -0.94
C THR A 167 1.02 18.86 -2.31
N ALA A 168 1.12 17.86 -3.18
CA ALA A 168 0.52 17.85 -4.52
C ALA A 168 -0.92 17.30 -4.55
N ALA A 169 -1.49 16.93 -3.39
CA ALA A 169 -2.83 16.36 -3.29
C ALA A 169 -3.90 17.37 -3.73
N VAL A 170 -4.93 16.85 -4.40
CA VAL A 170 -6.09 17.63 -4.82
C VAL A 170 -7.16 17.51 -3.74
N GLY A 171 -7.32 18.58 -2.95
CA GLY A 171 -8.28 18.62 -1.84
C GLY A 171 -7.65 18.27 -0.50
N ALA A 172 -8.49 18.13 0.54
CA ALA A 172 -8.02 17.80 1.88
C ALA A 172 -7.63 16.31 1.95
N VAL A 173 -6.43 16.05 2.47
CA VAL A 173 -5.97 14.68 2.76
C VAL A 173 -6.44 14.30 4.15
N ALA A 174 -7.09 13.13 4.28
CA ALA A 174 -7.53 12.63 5.58
C ALA A 174 -6.34 12.38 6.51
N LYS A 175 -6.54 12.58 7.81
CA LYS A 175 -5.50 12.45 8.83
C LYS A 175 -4.79 11.10 8.78
N ASP A 176 -5.54 10.01 8.59
CA ASP A 176 -4.97 8.66 8.54
C ASP A 176 -3.96 8.48 7.39
N HIS A 177 -4.15 9.17 6.26
CA HIS A 177 -3.17 9.15 5.16
C HIS A 177 -1.92 9.96 5.50
N LEU A 178 -2.08 11.13 6.12
CA LEU A 178 -0.96 11.98 6.55
C LEU A 178 -0.09 11.23 7.55
N ASP A 179 -0.71 10.68 8.59
CA ASP A 179 -0.02 9.95 9.66
C ASP A 179 0.71 8.71 9.09
N ARG A 180 0.07 7.97 8.17
CA ARG A 180 0.68 6.80 7.52
C ARG A 180 1.87 7.18 6.65
N VAL A 181 1.76 8.22 5.83
CA VAL A 181 2.83 8.66 4.94
C VAL A 181 4.02 9.17 5.74
N HIS A 182 3.79 10.05 6.73
CA HIS A 182 4.86 10.56 7.59
C HIS A 182 5.55 9.42 8.36
N SER A 183 4.77 8.47 8.88
CA SER A 183 5.31 7.30 9.57
C SER A 183 6.21 6.46 8.65
N LEU A 184 5.75 6.14 7.43
CA LEU A 184 6.53 5.36 6.45
C LEU A 184 7.75 6.13 5.92
N ALA A 185 7.62 7.42 5.65
CA ALA A 185 8.72 8.28 5.22
C ALA A 185 9.82 8.37 6.29
N THR A 186 9.43 8.51 7.57
CA THR A 186 10.38 8.50 8.70
C THR A 186 11.10 7.15 8.80
N ALA A 187 10.38 6.04 8.73
CA ALA A 187 11.04 4.72 8.79
C ALA A 187 12.00 4.47 7.61
N LEU A 188 11.69 5.00 6.41
CA LEU A 188 12.60 4.94 5.28
C LEU A 188 13.91 5.71 5.50
N GLN A 189 13.90 6.73 6.37
CA GLN A 189 15.12 7.46 6.73
C GLN A 189 16.02 6.59 7.60
N ASP A 190 15.48 5.77 8.49
CA ASP A 190 16.32 4.95 9.37
C ASP A 190 16.72 3.60 8.75
N ALA A 191 15.94 3.13 7.77
CA ALA A 191 16.16 1.86 7.11
C ALA A 191 17.27 1.89 6.04
N ARG A 192 17.84 0.71 5.80
CA ARG A 192 18.81 0.44 4.74
C ARG A 192 18.30 -0.71 3.89
N PHE A 193 18.63 -0.71 2.59
CA PHE A 193 18.17 -1.67 1.59
C PHE A 193 19.33 -2.20 0.74
#